data_AF-A0A2V7HAL1-F1
#
_entry.id   AF-A0A2V7HAL1-F1
#
_cell.length_a   1.000
_cell.length_b   1.000
_cell.length_c   1.000
_cell.angle_alpha   90.00
_cell.angle_beta   90.00
_cell.angle_gamma   90.00
#
_symmetry.space_group_name_H-M   'P 1'
#
loop_
_entity.id
_entity.type
_entity.pdbx_description
1 polymer ?
#
loop_
_entity_poly.entity_id
_entity_poly.type
_entity_poly.pdbx_seq_one_letter_code
_entity_poly.pdbx_strand_id
1 'polypeptide(L)'
;QTIPGIRIVVINRSALQAARVGASVLWAIRRTAGTRLTIRDRDFDLRFGSPSDREALLRGDDPDVLIDREYKAAYAFRERTRQYLIYK
;
A
#
# COMPACT_ATOMS: atom_id res chain seq x y z
N GLN A 1 -24.87 -10.08 -12.97
CA GLN A 1 -24.84 -8.73 -12.36
C GLN A 1 -23.49 -8.11 -12.68
N THR A 2 -23.44 -6.86 -13.17
CA THR A 2 -22.18 -6.20 -13.57
C THR A 2 -21.74 -5.27 -12.46
N ILE A 3 -20.50 -5.42 -11.97
CA ILE A 3 -19.93 -4.57 -10.92
C ILE A 3 -18.94 -3.61 -11.59
N PRO A 4 -19.16 -2.28 -11.51
CA PRO A 4 -18.17 -1.31 -11.97
C PRO A 4 -16.85 -1.48 -11.22
N GLY A 5 -15.73 -1.51 -11.95
CA GLY A 5 -14.42 -1.76 -11.38
C GLY A 5 -13.32 -1.00 -12.11
N ILE A 6 -12.11 -1.08 -11.57
CA ILE A 6 -10.92 -0.44 -12.13
C ILE A 6 -9.95 -1.54 -12.56
N ARG A 7 -9.42 -1.41 -13.79
CA ARG A 7 -8.32 -2.25 -14.28
C ARG A 7 -7.00 -1.51 -14.11
N ILE A 8 -6.09 -2.07 -13.32
CA ILE A 8 -4.72 -1.56 -13.18
C ILE A 8 -3.87 -2.20 -14.27
N VAL A 9 -3.36 -1.39 -15.20
CA VAL A 9 -2.46 -1.84 -16.28
C VAL A 9 -1.06 -1.34 -16.00
N VAL A 10 -0.13 -2.27 -15.75
CA VAL A 10 1.27 -1.96 -15.47
C VAL A 10 2.05 -1.92 -16.78
N ILE A 11 2.47 -0.73 -17.20
CA ILE A 11 3.24 -0.51 -18.43
C ILE A 11 4.77 -0.50 -18.19
N ASN A 12 5.21 -0.24 -16.95
CA ASN A 12 6.62 -0.31 -16.54
C ASN A 12 6.70 -1.01 -15.18
N ARG A 13 7.15 -2.27 -15.19
CA ARG A 13 7.24 -3.08 -13.96
C ARG A 13 8.39 -2.65 -13.05
N SER A 14 9.50 -2.18 -13.62
CA SER A 14 10.69 -1.79 -12.87
C SER A 14 10.48 -0.52 -12.04
N ALA A 15 9.56 0.35 -12.47
CA ALA A 15 9.17 1.56 -11.72
C ALA A 15 7.97 1.35 -10.79
N LEU A 16 7.32 0.17 -10.81
CA LEU A 16 6.09 -0.07 -10.06
C LEU A 16 6.37 -0.22 -8.56
N GLN A 17 5.66 0.55 -7.75
CA GLN A 17 5.56 0.35 -6.30
C GLN A 17 4.15 -0.16 -5.95
N ALA A 18 3.99 -1.49 -5.84
CA ALA A 18 2.67 -2.11 -5.65
C ALA A 18 1.96 -1.64 -4.37
N ALA A 19 2.71 -1.46 -3.28
CA ALA A 19 2.18 -0.93 -2.02
C ALA A 19 1.61 0.49 -2.20
N ARG A 20 2.31 1.35 -2.94
CA ARG A 20 1.85 2.70 -3.27
C ARG A 20 0.53 2.66 -4.04
N VAL A 21 0.45 1.85 -5.09
CA VAL A 21 -0.79 1.69 -5.86
C VAL A 21 -1.96 1.23 -4.99
N GLY A 22 -1.75 0.24 -4.12
CA GLY A 22 -2.78 -0.25 -3.21
C GLY A 22 -3.26 0.84 -2.23
N ALA A 23 -2.32 1.56 -1.60
CA ALA A 23 -2.62 2.67 -0.71
C ALA A 23 -3.39 3.80 -1.42
N SER A 24 -2.96 4.19 -2.62
CA SER A 24 -3.65 5.21 -3.42
C SER A 24 -5.07 4.82 -3.80
N VAL A 25 -5.31 3.55 -4.14
CA VAL A 25 -6.66 3.06 -4.46
C VAL A 25 -7.55 3.10 -3.22
N LEU A 26 -7.07 2.63 -2.07
CA LEU A 26 -7.84 2.66 -0.82
C LEU A 26 -8.16 4.09 -0.38
N TRP A 27 -7.18 4.99 -0.48
CA TRP A 27 -7.35 6.41 -0.23
C TRP A 27 -8.42 7.02 -1.16
N ALA A 28 -8.37 6.72 -2.46
CA ALA A 28 -9.33 7.23 -3.44
C ALA A 28 -10.75 6.70 -3.17
N ILE A 29 -10.89 5.41 -2.82
CA ILE A 29 -12.17 4.83 -2.42
C ILE A 29 -12.68 5.51 -1.15
N ARG A 30 -11.84 5.70 -0.13
CA ARG A 30 -12.23 6.37 1.12
C ARG A 30 -12.71 7.80 0.87
N ARG A 31 -12.02 8.53 -0.01
CA ARG A 31 -12.35 9.91 -0.40
C ARG A 31 -13.67 10.00 -1.17
N THR A 32 -13.97 9.04 -2.03
CA THR A 32 -15.17 9.05 -2.90
C THR A 32 -16.39 8.38 -2.27
N ALA A 33 -16.20 7.29 -1.54
CA ALA A 33 -17.27 6.49 -0.95
C ALA A 33 -17.60 6.88 0.51
N GLY A 34 -16.81 7.75 1.13
CA GLY A 34 -17.02 8.20 2.50
C GLY A 34 -16.95 7.02 3.48
N THR A 35 -17.99 6.85 4.30
CA THR A 35 -18.12 5.79 5.31
C THR A 35 -18.54 4.44 4.74
N ARG A 36 -18.78 4.32 3.42
CA ARG A 36 -19.16 3.06 2.78
C ARG A 36 -17.99 2.10 2.58
N LEU A 37 -16.75 2.57 2.74
CA LEU A 37 -15.58 1.71 2.76
C LEU A 37 -15.56 0.91 4.06
N THR A 38 -15.79 -0.39 3.95
CA THR A 38 -15.63 -1.32 5.07
C THR A 38 -14.33 -2.09 4.91
N ILE A 39 -13.55 -2.13 5.98
CA ILE A 39 -12.30 -2.89 6.04
C ILE A 39 -12.37 -3.82 7.25
N ARG A 40 -11.76 -4.99 7.14
CA ARG A 40 -11.54 -5.87 8.28
C ARG A 40 -10.21 -5.51 8.90
N ASP A 41 -10.25 -4.74 9.97
CA ASP A 41 -9.11 -4.15 10.66
C ASP A 41 -7.95 -5.13 10.90
N ARG A 42 -8.20 -6.26 11.55
CA ARG A 42 -7.18 -7.30 11.83
C ARG A 42 -6.56 -7.85 10.54
N ASP A 43 -7.40 -8.16 9.57
CA ASP A 43 -7.01 -8.75 8.29
C ASP A 43 -6.21 -7.75 7.44
N PHE A 44 -6.48 -6.46 7.60
CA PHE A 44 -5.72 -5.38 6.98
C PHE A 44 -4.34 -5.28 7.63
N ASP A 45 -4.29 -5.14 8.95
CA ASP A 45 -3.03 -4.91 9.68
C ASP A 45 -2.04 -6.06 9.50
N LEU A 46 -2.53 -7.31 9.46
CA LEU A 46 -1.69 -8.49 9.21
C LEU A 46 -1.08 -8.50 7.80
N ARG A 47 -1.77 -7.92 6.80
CA ARG A 47 -1.29 -7.89 5.41
C ARG A 47 -0.48 -6.65 5.10
N PHE A 48 -0.85 -5.51 5.68
CA PHE A 48 -0.19 -4.23 5.48
C PHE A 48 1.04 -4.07 6.38
N GLY A 49 1.02 -4.67 7.57
CA GLY A 49 2.13 -4.69 8.52
C GLY A 49 2.10 -3.58 9.57
N SER A 50 1.10 -2.69 9.54
CA SER A 50 1.04 -1.53 10.42
C SER A 50 -0.41 -1.06 10.64
N PRO A 51 -0.94 -1.14 11.88
CA PRO A 51 -2.24 -0.55 12.23
C PRO A 51 -2.29 0.96 12.00
N SER A 52 -1.17 1.66 12.22
CA SER A 52 -1.10 3.11 12.06
C SER A 52 -1.32 3.57 10.62
N ASP A 53 -0.95 2.74 9.64
CA ASP A 53 -1.12 3.07 8.23
C ASP A 53 -2.57 2.90 7.80
N ARG A 54 -3.27 1.89 8.33
CA ARG A 54 -4.72 1.77 8.18
C ARG A 54 -5.42 3.02 8.66
N GLU A 55 -5.10 3.45 9.88
CA GLU A 55 -5.73 4.60 10.51
C GLU A 55 -5.47 5.89 9.72
N ALA A 56 -4.25 6.08 9.21
CA ALA A 56 -3.91 7.23 8.39
C ALA A 56 -4.64 7.22 7.04
N LEU A 57 -4.67 6.09 6.33
CA LEU A 57 -5.41 5.95 5.08
C LEU A 57 -6.92 6.18 5.27
N LEU A 58 -7.49 5.69 6.37
CA LEU A 58 -8.91 5.88 6.69
C LEU A 58 -9.25 7.31 7.12
N ARG A 59 -8.28 8.05 7.66
CA ARG A 59 -8.37 9.48 7.96
C ARG A 59 -8.30 10.34 6.70
N GLY A 60 -7.74 9.80 5.63
CA GLY A 60 -7.58 10.47 4.34
C GLY A 60 -6.20 11.11 4.15
N ASP A 61 -5.22 10.71 4.96
CA ASP A 61 -3.84 11.18 4.85
C ASP A 61 -3.24 10.78 3.50
N ASP A 62 -2.23 11.54 3.04
CA ASP A 62 -1.61 11.34 1.72
C ASP A 62 -0.93 9.95 1.63
N PRO A 63 -1.38 9.06 0.73
CA PRO A 63 -0.81 7.73 0.59
C PRO A 63 0.66 7.76 0.19
N ASP A 64 1.14 8.80 -0.50
CA ASP A 64 2.53 8.89 -0.92
C ASP A 64 3.46 9.08 0.28
N VAL A 65 3.09 9.96 1.20
CA VAL A 65 3.83 10.24 2.44
C VAL A 65 3.85 9.02 3.35
N LEU A 66 2.72 8.32 3.47
CA LEU A 66 2.63 7.09 4.28
C LEU A 66 3.56 6.01 3.76
N ILE A 67 3.56 5.79 2.45
CA ILE A 67 4.36 4.74 1.83
C ILE A 67 5.85 5.07 1.88
N ASP A 68 6.24 6.34 1.71
CA ASP A 68 7.64 6.78 1.86
C ASP A 68 8.20 6.46 3.26
N ARG A 69 7.37 6.60 4.31
CA ARG A 69 7.76 6.24 5.68
C ARG A 69 8.11 4.75 5.80
N GLU A 70 7.28 3.89 5.22
CA GLU A 70 7.48 2.43 5.27
C GLU A 70 8.66 1.96 4.41
N TYR A 71 8.95 2.65 3.31
CA TYR A 71 10.10 2.31 2.45
C TYR A 71 11.44 2.43 3.17
N LYS A 72 11.56 3.27 4.20
CA LYS A 72 12.79 3.38 5.01
C LYS A 72 13.17 2.03 5.62
N ALA A 73 12.20 1.30 6.17
CA ALA A 73 12.44 -0.03 6.74
C ALA A 73 12.78 -1.06 5.65
N ALA A 74 12.12 -0.99 4.49
CA ALA A 74 12.40 -1.86 3.35
C ALA A 74 13.84 -1.66 2.82
N TYR A 75 14.31 -0.41 2.68
CA TYR A 75 15.68 -0.11 2.29
C TYR A 75 16.69 -0.61 3.33
N ALA A 76 16.44 -0.38 4.63
CA ALA A 76 17.30 -0.89 5.69
C ALA A 76 17.36 -2.42 5.70
N PHE A 77 16.24 -3.10 5.43
CA PHE A 77 16.23 -4.55 5.25
C PHE A 77 17.07 -4.98 4.05
N ARG A 78 16.91 -4.35 2.89
CA ARG A 78 17.70 -4.62 1.69
C ARG A 78 19.20 -4.53 1.94
N GLU A 79 19.67 -3.48 2.62
CA GLU A 79 21.11 -3.33 2.90
C GLU A 79 21.60 -4.40 3.88
N ARG A 80 20.82 -4.74 4.91
CA ARG A 80 21.18 -5.80 5.88
C ARG A 80 21.23 -7.19 5.26
N THR A 81 20.37 -7.47 4.29
CA THR A 81 20.31 -8.79 3.65
C THR A 81 21.28 -8.95 2.49
N ARG A 82 21.91 -7.86 2.04
CA ARG A 82 22.85 -7.85 0.91
C ARG A 82 23.97 -8.88 1.04
N GLN A 83 24.46 -9.10 2.26
CA GLN A 83 25.51 -10.08 2.57
C GLN A 83 25.07 -11.55 2.37
N TYR A 84 23.76 -11.81 2.30
CA TYR A 84 23.19 -13.16 2.16
C TYR A 84 22.69 -13.44 0.73
N LEU A 85 22.94 -12.53 -0.23
CA LEU A 85 22.51 -12.73 -1.62
C LEU A 85 23.40 -13.77 -2.30
N ILE A 86 22.77 -14.81 -2.84
CA ILE A 86 23.43 -15.87 -3.61
C ILE A 86 23.29 -15.71 -5.13
N TYR A 87 22.46 -14.75 -5.56
CA TYR A 87 22.25 -14.39 -6.96
C TYR A 87 22.49 -12.89 -7.17
N LYS A 88 22.94 -12.54 -8.38
CA LYS A 88 23.16 -11.15 -8.80
C LYS A 88 21.90 -10.58 -9.43
#